data_AF-A0A8J3BIC8-F1
#
_entry.id   AF-A0A8J3BIC8-F1
#
_cell.length_a   1.000
_cell.length_b   1.000
_cell.length_c   1.000
_cell.angle_alpha   90.00
_cell.angle_beta   90.00
_cell.angle_gamma   90.00
#
_symmetry.space_group_name_H-M   'P 1'
#
loop_
_entity.id
_entity.type
_entity.pdbx_description
1 polymer ?
#
loop_
_entity_poly.entity_id
_entity_poly.type
_entity_poly.pdbx_seq_one_letter_code
_entity_poly.pdbx_strand_id
1 'polypeptide(L)'
;MGCAMSAPAAAPAKTDGAGGKWSTERVESTLLVGILVPIVGASMAAAFTHMRDWTMTLMPAGTDEWFGWANAVISELLMFAGFLLLRRRIRRQEGYGGPLAVMIGGTALSLCAQIHSVGWDAGWDAKLLAALPALAFMVLIKLIMKEVDSAKKATAAAAAAEADRQAEKVRQAQALADARAEISELRGQAEISATAVAVAENRAAAEAENRAAVAAKLSAATAEHAAEISARLSELDAVGRELGAARQTAAAQAEAAAAARCDAAESRALAGRATEAAAGLQAELAEARQAADTAHAQVRAYADAAGQAKDTTAAAVAHAAAARAEADRLAGDLTAARAAAARGQEQIHEYAETARRLRAEVEVTRQATAAAEAHRADIEAQARQWGALADAEIARLKAENAELRRAARSTAEAEISGAVRGEISAPGGRRLAAVPEIPALPAGVTVPEVDGVRPEKVAAVMAAWHANPGALAPQLAEATGYSAPTVRKVLRVLAGDADSETTDNALERTA
;
A
#
# COMPACT_ATOMS: atom_id res chain seq x y z
N MET A 1 9.57 26.77 25.10
CA MET A 1 10.75 27.65 25.17
C MET A 1 11.86 26.89 25.87
N GLY A 2 12.84 26.41 25.12
CA GLY A 2 13.95 25.60 25.65
C GLY A 2 15.03 25.50 24.58
N CYS A 3 15.87 26.53 24.47
CA CYS A 3 17.00 26.58 23.56
C CYS A 3 18.14 25.71 24.09
N ALA A 4 18.35 24.54 23.50
CA ALA A 4 19.57 23.77 23.67
C ALA A 4 20.69 24.39 22.80
N MET A 5 21.70 24.96 23.46
CA MET A 5 22.92 25.42 22.80
C MET A 5 23.79 24.23 22.41
N SER A 6 24.02 24.05 21.12
CA SER A 6 24.93 23.06 20.55
C SER A 6 26.35 23.64 20.52
N ALA A 7 27.31 22.90 21.06
CA ALA A 7 28.73 23.29 21.13
C ALA A 7 29.42 23.19 19.76
N PRO A 8 30.35 24.10 19.41
CA PRO A 8 31.10 24.02 18.16
C PRO A 8 32.23 22.99 18.24
N ALA A 9 32.32 22.15 17.19
CA ALA A 9 33.37 21.16 17.00
C ALA A 9 34.75 21.80 16.84
N ALA A 10 35.74 21.27 17.56
CA ALA A 10 37.12 21.71 17.52
C ALA A 10 37.76 21.46 16.14
N ALA A 11 38.38 22.51 15.58
CA ALA A 11 39.17 22.43 14.36
C ALA A 11 40.49 21.69 14.61
N PRO A 12 40.98 20.87 13.66
CA PRO A 12 42.24 20.17 13.81
C PRO A 12 43.42 21.13 13.77
N ALA A 13 44.30 21.03 14.78
CA ALA A 13 45.55 21.74 14.88
C ALA A 13 46.46 21.41 13.70
N LYS A 14 46.79 22.44 12.91
CA LYS A 14 47.75 22.36 11.81
C LYS A 14 49.15 22.52 12.40
N THR A 15 49.91 21.43 12.42
CA THR A 15 51.30 21.43 12.86
C THR A 15 52.19 21.96 11.74
N ASP A 16 52.59 23.22 11.85
CA ASP A 16 53.62 23.82 10.99
C ASP A 16 54.99 23.26 11.38
N GLY A 17 55.39 22.18 10.69
CA GLY A 17 56.76 21.67 10.71
C GLY A 17 57.71 22.64 10.00
N ALA A 18 58.22 23.61 10.75
CA ALA A 18 59.35 24.44 10.36
C ALA A 18 60.63 23.59 10.26
N GLY A 19 60.94 23.15 9.04
CA GLY A 19 62.18 22.46 8.67
C GLY A 19 62.47 22.71 7.20
N GLY A 20 62.91 23.93 6.89
CA GLY A 20 63.05 24.47 5.54
C GLY A 20 64.05 23.70 4.67
N LYS A 21 63.57 22.66 4.00
CA LYS A 21 64.13 22.23 2.72
C LYS A 21 63.41 23.05 1.66
N TRP A 22 64.08 24.06 1.11
CA TRP A 22 63.59 24.72 -0.10
C TRP A 22 63.37 23.60 -1.12
N SER A 23 62.14 23.40 -1.59
CA SER A 23 61.90 22.42 -2.65
C SER A 23 62.84 22.75 -3.80
N THR A 24 63.41 21.73 -4.44
CA THR A 24 64.32 21.90 -5.59
C THR A 24 63.75 22.88 -6.61
N GLU A 25 62.43 22.82 -6.81
CA GLU A 25 61.64 23.74 -7.64
C GLU A 25 61.73 25.23 -7.23
N ARG A 26 61.80 25.55 -5.93
CA ARG A 26 61.98 26.94 -5.46
C ARG A 26 63.41 27.42 -5.64
N VAL A 27 64.41 26.56 -5.44
CA VAL A 27 65.82 26.92 -5.68
C VAL A 27 66.04 27.16 -7.16
N GLU A 28 65.52 26.26 -8.01
CA GLU A 28 65.56 26.39 -9.46
C GLU A 28 64.85 27.66 -9.94
N SER A 29 63.64 27.94 -9.42
CA SER A 29 62.91 29.17 -9.73
C SER A 29 63.66 30.43 -9.28
N THR A 30 64.27 30.40 -8.10
CA THR A 30 65.02 31.55 -7.56
C THR A 30 66.30 31.81 -8.36
N LEU A 31 67.01 30.74 -8.74
CA LEU A 31 68.20 30.82 -9.57
C LEU A 31 67.86 31.33 -10.98
N LEU A 32 66.77 30.84 -11.57
CA LEU A 32 66.29 31.30 -12.87
C LEU A 32 65.96 32.80 -12.85
N VAL A 33 65.24 33.26 -11.82
CA VAL A 33 64.95 34.70 -11.63
C VAL A 33 66.24 35.49 -11.43
N GLY A 34 67.17 34.98 -10.62
CA GLY A 34 68.46 35.61 -10.36
C GLY A 34 69.32 35.80 -11.62
N ILE A 35 69.27 34.86 -12.57
CA ILE A 35 69.94 34.97 -13.87
C ILE A 35 69.18 35.92 -14.82
N LEU A 36 67.85 35.88 -14.79
CA LEU A 36 67.02 36.67 -15.69
C LEU A 36 67.09 38.17 -15.38
N VAL A 37 67.15 38.56 -14.10
CA VAL A 37 67.21 39.97 -13.67
C VAL A 37 68.38 40.75 -14.31
N PRO A 38 69.65 40.32 -14.22
CA PRO A 38 70.76 41.06 -14.82
C PRO A 38 70.72 41.04 -16.36
N ILE A 39 70.26 39.95 -16.98
CA ILE A 39 70.10 39.88 -18.45
C ILE A 39 69.07 40.91 -18.91
N VAL A 40 67.91 40.97 -18.25
CA VAL A 40 66.86 41.95 -18.55
C VAL A 40 67.36 43.37 -18.27
N GLY A 41 68.05 43.61 -17.14
CA GLY A 41 68.61 44.91 -16.82
C GLY A 41 69.61 45.44 -17.86
N ALA A 42 70.53 44.59 -18.32
CA ALA A 42 71.48 44.94 -19.38
C ALA A 42 70.78 45.18 -20.74
N SER A 43 69.77 44.36 -21.05
CA SER A 43 68.98 44.50 -22.28
C SER A 43 68.19 45.80 -22.31
N MET A 44 67.56 46.17 -21.18
CA MET A 44 66.84 47.44 -21.03
C MET A 44 67.78 48.63 -21.15
N ALA A 45 68.97 48.58 -20.55
CA ALA A 45 69.95 49.65 -20.66
C ALA A 45 70.36 49.91 -22.13
N ALA A 46 70.61 48.85 -22.90
CA ALA A 46 70.92 48.95 -24.33
C ALA A 46 69.73 49.47 -25.15
N ALA A 47 68.51 49.01 -24.86
CA ALA A 47 67.30 49.50 -25.52
C ALA A 47 67.09 51.00 -25.30
N PHE A 48 67.30 51.48 -24.06
CA PHE A 48 67.20 52.90 -23.75
C PHE A 48 68.22 53.75 -24.52
N THR A 49 69.48 53.30 -24.61
CA THR A 49 70.51 54.03 -25.35
C THR A 49 70.19 54.10 -26.84
N HIS A 50 69.75 53.00 -27.45
CA HIS A 50 69.40 52.99 -28.87
C HIS A 50 68.18 53.86 -29.18
N MET A 51 67.16 53.82 -28.32
CA MET A 51 65.96 54.64 -28.49
C MET A 51 66.25 56.13 -28.28
N ARG A 52 67.09 56.48 -27.31
CA ARG A 52 67.58 57.85 -27.12
C ARG A 52 68.30 58.33 -28.37
N ASP A 53 69.26 57.55 -28.85
CA ASP A 53 70.10 57.93 -30.00
C ASP A 53 69.24 58.09 -31.26
N TRP A 54 68.31 57.17 -31.50
CA TRP A 54 67.34 57.28 -32.60
C TRP A 54 66.41 58.49 -32.48
N THR A 55 65.95 58.80 -31.26
CA THR A 55 65.13 60.01 -31.04
C THR A 55 65.94 61.26 -31.36
N MET A 56 67.20 61.32 -30.94
CA MET A 56 68.08 62.47 -31.15
C MET A 56 68.45 62.68 -32.61
N THR A 57 68.56 61.63 -33.43
CA THR A 57 68.84 61.78 -34.88
C THR A 57 67.67 62.40 -35.65
N LEU A 58 66.44 62.28 -35.13
CA LEU A 58 65.23 62.82 -35.76
C LEU A 58 64.89 64.24 -35.30
N MET A 59 65.50 64.72 -34.22
CA MET A 59 65.20 66.02 -33.64
C MET A 59 66.11 67.12 -34.22
N PRO A 60 65.62 68.38 -34.30
CA PRO A 60 66.45 69.49 -34.73
C PRO A 60 67.69 69.67 -33.85
N ALA A 61 68.79 70.13 -34.46
CA ALA A 61 70.01 70.46 -33.73
C ALA A 61 69.72 71.49 -32.62
N GLY A 62 70.26 71.25 -31.42
CA GLY A 62 70.01 72.08 -30.23
C GLY A 62 68.90 71.55 -29.30
N THR A 63 68.32 70.38 -29.58
CA THR A 63 67.42 69.69 -28.65
C THR A 63 68.23 69.08 -27.49
N ASP A 64 67.80 69.32 -26.25
CA ASP A 64 68.48 68.77 -25.06
C ASP A 64 68.36 67.24 -24.96
N GLU A 65 69.45 66.59 -24.54
CA GLU A 65 69.55 65.11 -24.48
C GLU A 65 68.49 64.44 -23.58
N TRP A 66 68.00 65.14 -22.56
CA TRP A 66 66.98 64.61 -21.64
C TRP A 66 65.69 64.22 -22.37
N PHE A 67 65.37 64.85 -23.51
CA PHE A 67 64.19 64.54 -24.31
C PHE A 67 64.25 63.11 -24.87
N GLY A 68 65.43 62.66 -25.28
CA GLY A 68 65.64 61.32 -25.83
C GLY A 68 65.52 60.25 -24.75
N TRP A 69 66.05 60.54 -23.56
CA TRP A 69 65.88 59.68 -22.39
C TRP A 69 64.40 59.59 -21.97
N ALA A 70 63.67 60.71 -21.97
CA ALA A 70 62.24 60.73 -21.64
C ALA A 70 61.42 59.90 -22.64
N ASN A 71 61.66 60.04 -23.95
CA ASN A 71 60.97 59.27 -24.98
C ASN A 71 61.28 57.76 -24.87
N ALA A 72 62.53 57.42 -24.57
CA ALA A 72 62.95 56.04 -24.36
C ALA A 72 62.25 55.41 -23.14
N VAL A 73 62.17 56.12 -22.01
CA VAL A 73 61.46 55.68 -20.81
C VAL A 73 59.97 55.49 -21.06
N ILE A 74 59.31 56.45 -21.72
CA ILE A 74 57.87 56.36 -22.02
C ILE A 74 57.56 55.16 -22.92
N SER A 75 58.37 54.94 -23.96
CA SER A 75 58.18 53.85 -24.92
C SER A 75 58.32 52.47 -24.27
N GLU A 76 59.31 52.31 -23.37
CA GLU A 76 59.53 51.05 -22.65
C GLU A 76 58.47 50.80 -21.57
N LEU A 77 58.11 51.84 -20.80
CA LEU A 77 57.04 51.74 -19.79
C LEU A 77 55.69 51.42 -20.43
N LEU A 78 55.42 51.91 -21.64
CA LEU A 78 54.19 51.60 -22.37
C LEU A 78 54.12 50.13 -22.77
N MET A 79 55.23 49.55 -23.25
CA MET A 79 55.31 48.11 -23.52
C MET A 79 55.11 47.28 -22.25
N PHE A 80 55.74 47.68 -21.13
CA PHE A 80 55.60 46.98 -19.85
C PHE A 80 54.16 47.07 -19.30
N ALA A 81 53.54 48.25 -19.38
CA ALA A 81 52.13 48.44 -19.03
C ALA A 81 51.21 47.59 -19.92
N GLY A 82 51.48 47.52 -21.23
CA GLY A 82 50.78 46.65 -22.17
C GLY A 82 50.85 45.17 -21.75
N PHE A 83 52.04 44.70 -21.36
CA PHE A 83 52.24 43.34 -20.86
C PHE A 83 51.47 43.07 -19.55
N LEU A 84 51.51 43.98 -18.58
CA LEU A 84 50.77 43.85 -17.33
C LEU A 84 49.25 43.86 -17.55
N LEU A 85 48.76 44.71 -18.44
CA LEU A 85 47.35 44.75 -18.83
C LEU A 85 46.94 43.45 -19.54
N LEU A 86 47.77 42.92 -20.42
CA LEU A 86 47.55 41.63 -21.07
C LEU A 86 47.45 40.51 -20.02
N ARG A 87 48.40 40.43 -19.09
CA ARG A 87 48.39 39.44 -17.99
C ARG A 87 47.17 39.59 -17.09
N ARG A 88 46.75 40.82 -16.79
CA ARG A 88 45.55 41.10 -15.99
C ARG A 88 44.29 40.65 -16.73
N ARG A 89 44.16 40.95 -18.02
CA ARG A 89 43.00 40.58 -18.83
C ARG A 89 42.90 39.08 -19.07
N ILE A 90 44.02 38.39 -19.26
CA ILE A 90 44.06 36.91 -19.33
C ILE A 90 43.50 36.29 -18.04
N ARG A 91 43.90 36.78 -16.87
CA ARG A 91 43.36 36.26 -15.59
C ARG A 91 41.86 36.53 -15.40
N ARG A 92 41.34 37.58 -16.04
CA ARG A 92 39.92 37.96 -15.98
C ARG A 92 39.08 37.42 -17.14
N GLN A 93 39.70 36.67 -18.07
CA GLN A 93 39.07 36.17 -19.29
C GLN A 93 38.46 37.29 -20.16
N GLU A 94 39.04 38.50 -20.12
CA GLU A 94 38.60 39.65 -20.92
C GLU A 94 39.31 39.68 -22.29
N GLY A 95 38.73 40.39 -23.27
CA GLY A 95 39.33 40.54 -24.60
C GLY A 95 40.73 41.16 -24.57
N TYR A 96 41.70 40.48 -25.18
CA TYR A 96 43.13 40.81 -25.11
C TYR A 96 43.67 41.64 -26.29
N GLY A 97 42.82 41.98 -27.28
CA GLY A 97 43.25 42.63 -28.53
C GLY A 97 43.95 43.98 -28.34
N GLY A 98 43.45 44.82 -27.43
CA GLY A 98 44.03 46.16 -27.17
C GLY A 98 45.47 46.10 -26.64
N PRO A 99 45.73 45.45 -25.50
CA PRO A 99 47.08 45.28 -24.97
C PRO A 99 48.04 44.58 -25.93
N LEU A 100 47.55 43.58 -26.68
CA LEU A 100 48.34 42.87 -27.68
C LEU A 100 48.77 43.78 -28.83
N ALA A 101 47.88 44.64 -29.33
CA ALA A 101 48.20 45.61 -30.37
C ALA A 101 49.28 46.61 -29.91
N VAL A 102 49.22 47.08 -28.66
CA VAL A 102 50.25 47.96 -28.07
C VAL A 102 51.61 47.26 -28.02
N MET A 103 51.66 45.99 -27.63
CA MET A 103 52.92 45.23 -27.60
C MET A 103 53.51 44.99 -29.00
N ILE A 104 52.67 44.65 -29.99
CA ILE A 104 53.11 44.47 -31.37
C ILE A 104 53.64 45.79 -31.94
N GLY A 105 52.92 46.90 -31.72
CA GLY A 105 53.33 48.23 -32.15
C GLY A 105 54.67 48.67 -31.53
N GLY A 106 54.83 48.48 -30.22
CA GLY A 106 56.09 48.77 -29.53
C GLY A 106 57.26 47.91 -30.03
N THR A 107 57.02 46.62 -30.29
CA THR A 107 58.05 45.72 -30.84
C THR A 107 58.49 46.16 -32.25
N ALA A 108 57.53 46.54 -33.10
CA ALA A 108 57.83 47.04 -34.45
C ALA A 108 58.64 48.34 -34.38
N LEU A 109 58.28 49.26 -33.48
CA LEU A 109 59.01 50.50 -33.27
C LEU A 109 60.44 50.24 -32.76
N SER A 110 60.60 49.33 -31.80
CA SER A 110 61.92 48.90 -31.31
C SER A 110 62.78 48.29 -32.40
N LEU A 111 62.19 47.50 -33.30
CA LEU A 111 62.89 46.91 -34.44
C LEU A 111 63.36 48.00 -35.42
N CYS A 112 62.52 49.01 -35.69
CA CYS A 112 62.90 50.15 -36.52
C CYS A 112 64.09 50.93 -35.92
N ALA A 113 64.08 51.19 -34.61
CA ALA A 113 65.19 51.87 -33.92
C ALA A 113 66.50 51.06 -34.00
N GLN A 114 66.43 49.74 -33.82
CA GLN A 114 67.59 48.84 -33.94
C GLN A 114 68.17 48.86 -35.35
N ILE A 115 67.34 48.72 -36.39
CA ILE A 115 67.80 48.74 -37.79
C ILE A 115 68.41 50.11 -38.15
N HIS A 116 67.84 51.20 -37.65
CA HIS A 116 68.37 52.54 -37.89
C HIS A 116 69.75 52.75 -37.24
N SER A 117 69.96 52.21 -36.04
CA SER A 117 71.20 52.44 -35.26
C SER A 117 72.48 51.91 -35.94
N VAL A 118 72.36 50.92 -36.82
CA VAL A 118 73.51 50.35 -37.57
C VAL A 118 73.85 51.18 -38.81
N GLY A 119 73.00 52.14 -39.19
CA GLY A 119 73.17 52.96 -40.39
C GLY A 119 72.66 52.29 -41.67
N TRP A 120 72.35 53.12 -42.67
CA TRP A 120 71.74 52.64 -43.93
C TRP A 120 72.72 51.81 -44.77
N ASP A 121 74.02 52.11 -44.66
CA ASP A 121 75.11 51.48 -45.42
C ASP A 121 75.57 50.14 -44.83
N ALA A 122 75.04 49.74 -43.66
CA ALA A 122 75.39 48.47 -43.04
C ALA A 122 74.86 47.27 -43.86
N GLY A 123 75.69 46.22 -43.90
CA GLY A 123 75.34 44.94 -44.50
C GLY A 123 74.10 44.31 -43.88
N TRP A 124 73.44 43.44 -44.64
CA TRP A 124 72.23 42.74 -44.20
C TRP A 124 72.47 41.86 -42.97
N ASP A 125 73.67 41.33 -42.82
CA ASP A 125 74.16 40.58 -41.67
C ASP A 125 74.15 41.42 -40.39
N ALA A 126 74.65 42.65 -40.44
CA ALA A 126 74.66 43.56 -39.30
C ALA A 126 73.24 44.01 -38.92
N LYS A 127 72.37 44.26 -39.90
CA LYS A 127 70.94 44.59 -39.67
C LYS A 127 70.15 43.42 -39.07
N LEU A 128 70.43 42.19 -39.50
CA LEU A 128 69.83 40.99 -38.92
C LEU A 128 70.31 40.76 -37.48
N LEU A 129 71.60 40.96 -37.22
CA LEU A 129 72.16 40.82 -35.87
C LEU A 129 71.55 41.85 -34.91
N ALA A 130 71.33 43.08 -35.38
CA ALA A 130 70.66 44.12 -34.62
C ALA A 130 69.17 43.84 -34.37
N ALA A 131 68.50 43.11 -35.26
CA ALA A 131 67.09 42.72 -35.12
C ALA A 131 66.85 41.52 -34.19
N LEU A 132 67.91 40.77 -33.82
CA LEU A 132 67.80 39.57 -32.98
C LEU A 132 67.05 39.80 -31.65
N PRO A 133 67.26 40.90 -30.90
CA PRO A 133 66.55 41.12 -29.65
C PRO A 133 65.03 41.27 -29.84
N ALA A 134 64.59 42.00 -30.87
CA ALA A 134 63.17 42.15 -31.17
C ALA A 134 62.52 40.82 -31.63
N LEU A 135 63.25 40.01 -32.39
CA LEU A 135 62.79 38.66 -32.79
C LEU A 135 62.68 37.71 -31.58
N ALA A 136 63.64 37.76 -30.65
CA ALA A 136 63.59 36.98 -29.42
C ALA A 136 62.35 37.34 -28.57
N PHE A 137 62.01 38.64 -28.48
CA PHE A 137 60.79 39.10 -27.82
C PHE A 137 59.51 38.58 -28.47
N MET A 138 59.45 38.54 -29.81
CA MET A 138 58.30 38.00 -30.54
C MET A 138 58.12 36.48 -30.32
N VAL A 139 59.22 35.73 -30.27
CA VAL A 139 59.19 34.29 -29.94
C VAL A 139 58.68 34.09 -28.50
N LEU A 140 59.10 34.93 -27.56
CA LEU A 140 58.63 34.89 -26.18
C LEU A 140 57.12 35.18 -26.07
N ILE A 141 56.61 36.21 -26.77
CA ILE A 141 55.16 36.48 -26.83
C ILE A 141 54.40 35.25 -27.32
N LYS A 142 54.88 34.59 -28.38
CA LYS A 142 54.26 33.39 -28.93
C LYS A 142 54.25 32.22 -27.95
N LEU A 143 55.33 32.01 -27.20
CA LEU A 143 55.40 30.98 -26.16
C LEU A 143 54.39 31.24 -25.03
N ILE A 144 54.30 32.49 -24.58
CA ILE A 144 53.33 32.89 -23.54
C ILE A 144 51.89 32.66 -24.03
N MET A 145 51.58 32.96 -25.30
CA MET A 145 50.24 32.70 -25.85
C MET A 145 49.89 31.20 -25.90
N LYS A 146 50.86 30.34 -26.23
CA LYS A 146 50.65 28.88 -26.24
C LYS A 146 50.35 28.33 -24.84
N GLU A 147 51.00 28.87 -23.80
CA GLU A 147 50.71 28.51 -22.41
C GLU A 147 49.31 28.95 -21.98
N VAL A 148 48.86 30.14 -22.41
CA VAL A 148 47.51 30.65 -22.13
C VAL A 148 46.42 29.78 -22.76
N ASP A 149 46.61 29.36 -24.02
CA ASP A 149 45.68 28.45 -24.69
C ASP A 149 45.61 27.08 -24.00
N SER A 150 46.75 26.61 -23.50
CA SER A 150 46.85 25.34 -22.78
C SER A 150 46.16 25.40 -21.41
N ALA A 151 46.33 26.51 -20.68
CA ALA A 151 45.63 26.77 -19.42
C ALA A 151 44.11 26.85 -19.61
N LYS A 152 43.65 27.52 -20.69
CA LYS A 152 42.22 27.62 -21.01
C LYS A 152 41.58 26.25 -21.27
N LYS A 153 42.28 25.38 -22.02
CA LYS A 153 41.82 23.99 -22.25
C LYS A 153 41.76 23.17 -20.96
N ALA A 154 42.75 23.29 -20.09
CA ALA A 154 42.76 22.60 -18.80
C ALA A 154 41.61 23.06 -17.89
N THR A 155 41.31 24.36 -17.84
CA THR A 155 40.16 24.88 -17.07
C THR A 155 38.81 24.41 -17.63
N ALA A 156 38.67 24.32 -18.95
CA ALA A 156 37.44 23.82 -19.57
C ALA A 156 37.23 22.32 -19.28
N ALA A 157 38.29 21.52 -19.33
CA ALA A 157 38.23 20.10 -18.98
C ALA A 157 37.89 19.87 -17.50
N ALA A 158 38.46 20.68 -16.60
CA ALA A 158 38.13 20.63 -15.17
C ALA A 158 36.67 21.02 -14.88
N ALA A 159 36.15 22.03 -15.59
CA ALA A 159 34.75 22.44 -15.47
C ALA A 159 33.78 21.35 -15.98
N ALA A 160 34.10 20.69 -17.10
CA ALA A 160 33.31 19.56 -17.60
C ALA A 160 33.29 18.39 -16.60
N ALA A 161 34.44 18.03 -16.04
CA ALA A 161 34.55 16.95 -15.05
C ALA A 161 33.81 17.26 -13.73
N GLU A 162 33.62 18.54 -13.37
CA GLU A 162 32.81 18.93 -12.21
C GLU A 162 31.32 18.91 -12.55
N ALA A 163 30.93 19.32 -13.76
CA ALA A 163 29.55 19.22 -14.23
C ALA A 163 29.06 17.77 -14.27
N ASP A 164 29.89 16.83 -14.73
CA ASP A 164 29.57 15.40 -14.74
C ASP A 164 29.40 14.86 -13.31
N ARG A 165 30.27 15.26 -12.38
CA ARG A 165 30.16 14.89 -10.96
C ARG A 165 28.90 15.47 -10.31
N GLN A 166 28.49 16.68 -10.67
CA GLN A 166 27.24 17.27 -10.21
C GLN A 166 26.02 16.55 -10.80
N ALA A 167 26.05 16.20 -12.09
CA ALA A 167 24.98 15.45 -12.74
C ALA A 167 24.79 14.07 -12.09
N GLU A 168 25.89 13.39 -11.73
CA GLU A 168 25.81 12.11 -11.03
C GLU A 168 25.22 12.23 -9.62
N LYS A 169 25.61 13.27 -8.85
CA LYS A 169 25.00 13.55 -7.54
C LYS A 169 23.49 13.80 -7.64
N VAL A 170 23.04 14.52 -8.68
CA VAL A 170 21.61 14.75 -8.93
C VAL A 170 20.91 13.43 -9.23
N ARG A 171 21.49 12.56 -10.07
CA ARG A 171 20.91 11.23 -10.34
C ARG A 171 20.82 10.36 -9.07
N GLN A 172 21.85 10.39 -8.22
CA GLN A 172 21.85 9.65 -6.96
C GLN A 172 20.79 10.20 -5.98
N ALA A 173 20.64 11.52 -5.89
CA ALA A 173 19.62 12.15 -5.05
C ALA A 173 18.20 11.82 -5.55
N GLN A 174 17.99 11.81 -6.87
CA GLN A 174 16.73 11.43 -7.50
C GLN A 174 16.38 9.97 -7.19
N ALA A 175 17.32 9.03 -7.41
CA ALA A 175 17.11 7.62 -7.12
C ALA A 175 16.77 7.35 -5.64
N LEU A 176 17.37 8.12 -4.72
CA LEU A 176 17.08 8.01 -3.30
C LEU A 176 15.72 8.60 -2.91
N ALA A 177 15.25 9.62 -3.64
CA ALA A 177 13.90 10.15 -3.48
C ALA A 177 12.84 9.15 -3.98
N ASP A 178 13.08 8.53 -5.14
CA ASP A 178 12.19 7.54 -5.74
C ASP A 178 12.07 6.29 -4.83
N ALA A 179 13.20 5.78 -4.31
CA ALA A 179 13.20 4.66 -3.36
C ALA A 179 12.44 4.97 -2.06
N ARG A 180 12.51 6.21 -1.57
CA ARG A 180 11.74 6.63 -0.38
C ARG A 180 10.24 6.70 -0.65
N ALA A 181 9.85 7.13 -1.86
CA ALA A 181 8.45 7.14 -2.26
C ALA A 181 7.88 5.71 -2.31
N GLU A 182 8.61 4.78 -2.92
CA GLU A 182 8.22 3.36 -2.99
C GLU A 182 8.06 2.73 -1.59
N ILE A 183 9.01 2.97 -0.68
CA ILE A 183 8.91 2.48 0.70
C ILE A 183 7.69 3.08 1.43
N SER A 184 7.37 4.36 1.19
CA SER A 184 6.20 5.00 1.80
C SER A 184 4.88 4.42 1.29
N GLU A 185 4.81 4.06 0.00
CA GLU A 185 3.64 3.43 -0.60
C GLU A 185 3.43 2.01 -0.04
N LEU A 186 4.49 1.21 0.04
CA LEU A 186 4.43 -0.13 0.63
C LEU A 186 3.99 -0.08 2.10
N ARG A 187 4.46 0.92 2.86
CA ARG A 187 4.03 1.12 4.25
C ARG A 187 2.55 1.50 4.34
N GLY A 188 2.08 2.36 3.44
CA GLY A 188 0.66 2.71 3.34
C GLY A 188 -0.22 1.50 3.01
N GLN A 189 0.21 0.66 2.07
CA GLN A 189 -0.49 -0.59 1.73
C GLN A 189 -0.54 -1.58 2.91
N ALA A 190 0.56 -1.70 3.67
CA ALA A 190 0.63 -2.54 4.86
C ALA A 190 -0.28 -2.04 5.99
N GLU A 191 -0.40 -0.72 6.16
CA GLU A 191 -1.29 -0.13 7.17
C GLU A 191 -2.78 -0.32 6.79
N ILE A 192 -3.11 -0.18 5.50
CA ILE A 192 -4.45 -0.45 4.99
C ILE A 192 -4.82 -1.92 5.17
N SER A 193 -3.90 -2.86 4.87
CA SER A 193 -4.17 -4.29 5.03
C SER A 193 -4.30 -4.69 6.51
N ALA A 194 -3.46 -4.14 7.40
CA ALA A 194 -3.59 -4.35 8.84
C ALA A 194 -4.94 -3.84 9.38
N THR A 195 -5.38 -2.67 8.92
CA THR A 195 -6.67 -2.09 9.31
C THR A 195 -7.84 -2.94 8.79
N ALA A 196 -7.74 -3.45 7.56
CA ALA A 196 -8.76 -4.33 6.99
C ALA A 196 -8.91 -5.64 7.78
N VAL A 197 -7.79 -6.23 8.23
CA VAL A 197 -7.80 -7.43 9.08
C VAL A 197 -8.48 -7.13 10.43
N ALA A 198 -8.11 -6.02 11.09
CA ALA A 198 -8.71 -5.65 12.37
C ALA A 198 -10.23 -5.39 12.25
N VAL A 199 -10.68 -4.77 11.15
CA VAL A 199 -12.11 -4.56 10.88
C VAL A 199 -12.83 -5.89 10.65
N ALA A 200 -12.21 -6.83 9.92
CA ALA A 200 -12.78 -8.16 9.70
C ALA A 200 -12.90 -8.96 11.00
N GLU A 201 -11.89 -8.92 11.88
CA GLU A 201 -11.92 -9.57 13.19
C GLU A 201 -13.02 -8.99 14.10
N ASN A 202 -13.12 -7.65 14.17
CA ASN A 202 -14.17 -6.98 14.95
C ASN A 202 -15.57 -7.32 14.43
N ARG A 203 -15.74 -7.40 13.10
CA ARG A 203 -17.01 -7.82 12.50
C ARG A 203 -17.35 -9.26 12.81
N ALA A 204 -16.38 -10.17 12.74
CA ALA A 204 -16.58 -11.58 13.07
C ALA A 204 -16.98 -11.76 14.55
N ALA A 205 -16.37 -10.99 15.46
CA ALA A 205 -16.73 -10.98 16.88
C ALA A 205 -18.16 -10.47 17.10
N ALA A 206 -18.54 -9.35 16.47
CA ALA A 206 -19.90 -8.81 16.55
C ALA A 206 -20.97 -9.77 15.97
N GLU A 207 -20.65 -10.45 14.86
CA GLU A 207 -21.53 -11.45 14.27
C GLU A 207 -21.65 -12.71 15.14
N ALA A 208 -20.61 -13.08 15.88
CA ALA A 208 -20.66 -14.18 16.85
C ALA A 208 -21.51 -13.81 18.08
N GLU A 209 -21.37 -12.60 18.60
CA GLU A 209 -22.18 -12.07 19.71
C GLU A 209 -23.66 -11.99 19.32
N ASN A 210 -23.97 -11.46 18.13
CA ASN A 210 -25.34 -11.42 17.61
C ASN A 210 -25.93 -12.82 17.45
N ARG A 211 -25.16 -13.79 16.94
CA ARG A 211 -25.61 -15.19 16.84
C ARG A 211 -25.92 -15.79 18.21
N ALA A 212 -25.07 -15.55 19.21
CA ALA A 212 -25.30 -16.00 20.58
C ALA A 212 -26.57 -15.34 21.18
N ALA A 213 -26.77 -14.04 20.97
CA ALA A 213 -27.94 -13.32 21.44
C ALA A 213 -29.24 -13.82 20.77
N VAL A 214 -29.21 -14.08 19.46
CA VAL A 214 -30.36 -14.66 18.73
C VAL A 214 -30.65 -16.08 19.22
N ALA A 215 -29.63 -16.91 19.42
CA ALA A 215 -29.80 -18.26 19.95
C ALA A 215 -30.42 -18.25 21.37
N ALA A 216 -29.95 -17.34 22.24
CA ALA A 216 -30.50 -17.18 23.58
C ALA A 216 -31.97 -16.73 23.55
N LYS A 217 -32.32 -15.74 22.71
CA LYS A 217 -33.70 -15.29 22.52
C LYS A 217 -34.60 -16.40 21.98
N LEU A 218 -34.11 -17.17 21.02
CA LEU A 218 -34.86 -18.30 20.48
C LEU A 218 -35.08 -19.37 21.55
N SER A 219 -34.06 -19.70 22.35
CA SER A 219 -34.23 -20.67 23.45
C SER A 219 -35.26 -20.20 24.49
N ALA A 220 -35.26 -18.91 24.83
CA ALA A 220 -36.21 -18.33 25.77
C ALA A 220 -37.64 -18.39 25.20
N ALA A 221 -37.83 -17.99 23.94
CA ALA A 221 -39.13 -18.06 23.27
C ALA A 221 -39.64 -19.51 23.15
N THR A 222 -38.76 -20.48 22.86
CA THR A 222 -39.15 -21.89 22.83
C THR A 222 -39.55 -22.42 24.21
N ALA A 223 -38.88 -21.98 25.27
CA ALA A 223 -39.23 -22.37 26.64
C ALA A 223 -40.57 -21.76 27.07
N GLU A 224 -40.82 -20.50 26.72
CA GLU A 224 -42.09 -19.83 26.96
C GLU A 224 -43.26 -20.51 26.23
N HIS A 225 -43.11 -20.81 24.94
CA HIS A 225 -44.12 -21.56 24.21
C HIS A 225 -44.32 -22.98 24.74
N ALA A 226 -43.27 -23.67 25.17
CA ALA A 226 -43.41 -24.99 25.80
C ALA A 226 -44.22 -24.90 27.11
N ALA A 227 -43.98 -23.86 27.92
CA ALA A 227 -44.75 -23.61 29.13
C ALA A 227 -46.23 -23.29 28.82
N GLU A 228 -46.49 -22.46 27.81
CA GLU A 228 -47.87 -22.15 27.38
C GLU A 228 -48.61 -23.39 26.88
N ILE A 229 -47.96 -24.21 26.05
CA ILE A 229 -48.53 -25.48 25.56
C ILE A 229 -48.85 -26.40 26.73
N SER A 230 -47.94 -26.53 27.70
CA SER A 230 -48.17 -27.37 28.89
C SER A 230 -49.33 -26.84 29.74
N ALA A 231 -49.47 -25.53 29.88
CA ALA A 231 -50.60 -24.92 30.59
C ALA A 231 -51.93 -25.21 29.87
N ARG A 232 -51.99 -25.02 28.55
CA ARG A 232 -53.20 -25.31 27.76
C ARG A 232 -53.58 -26.79 27.77
N LEU A 233 -52.61 -27.69 27.76
CA LEU A 233 -52.87 -29.12 27.90
C LEU A 233 -53.49 -29.45 29.27
N SER A 234 -53.01 -28.79 30.35
CA SER A 234 -53.59 -28.98 31.69
C SER A 234 -55.03 -28.44 31.80
N GLU A 235 -55.34 -27.34 31.10
CA GLU A 235 -56.71 -26.83 31.00
C GLU A 235 -57.61 -27.79 30.22
N LEU A 236 -57.12 -28.35 29.10
CA LEU A 236 -57.86 -29.36 28.33
C LEU A 236 -58.15 -30.61 29.15
N ASP A 237 -57.22 -31.07 29.97
CA ASP A 237 -57.43 -32.20 30.89
C ASP A 237 -58.45 -31.87 31.99
N ALA A 238 -58.46 -30.63 32.49
CA ALA A 238 -59.49 -30.16 33.43
C ALA A 238 -60.89 -30.17 32.79
N VAL A 239 -61.01 -29.61 31.57
CA VAL A 239 -62.27 -29.63 30.80
C VAL A 239 -62.69 -31.07 30.49
N GLY A 240 -61.77 -31.95 30.14
CA GLY A 240 -62.04 -33.36 29.91
C GLY A 240 -62.62 -34.07 31.14
N ARG A 241 -62.11 -33.76 32.34
CA ARG A 241 -62.65 -34.27 33.61
C ARG A 241 -64.04 -33.72 33.91
N GLU A 242 -64.28 -32.43 33.68
CA GLU A 242 -65.61 -31.84 33.84
C GLU A 242 -66.64 -32.44 32.89
N LEU A 243 -66.28 -32.65 31.62
CA LEU A 243 -67.12 -33.29 30.62
C LEU A 243 -67.41 -34.76 30.97
N GLY A 244 -66.42 -35.46 31.52
CA GLY A 244 -66.57 -36.81 32.05
C GLY A 244 -67.56 -36.86 33.22
N ALA A 245 -67.43 -35.95 34.19
CA ALA A 245 -68.34 -35.82 35.32
C ALA A 245 -69.76 -35.47 34.84
N ALA A 246 -69.90 -34.52 33.92
CA ALA A 246 -71.18 -34.12 33.34
C ALA A 246 -71.90 -35.30 32.65
N ARG A 247 -71.16 -36.14 31.90
CA ARG A 247 -71.69 -37.37 31.30
C ARG A 247 -72.16 -38.38 32.34
N GLN A 248 -71.44 -38.53 33.44
CA GLN A 248 -71.86 -39.43 34.53
C GLN A 248 -73.14 -38.93 35.20
N THR A 249 -73.26 -37.62 35.47
CA THR A 249 -74.51 -37.04 35.98
C THR A 249 -75.67 -37.20 35.00
N ALA A 250 -75.44 -36.99 33.70
CA ALA A 250 -76.47 -37.16 32.69
C ALA A 250 -76.92 -38.63 32.57
N ALA A 251 -76.00 -39.58 32.68
CA ALA A 251 -76.33 -41.01 32.71
C ALA A 251 -77.16 -41.37 33.96
N ALA A 252 -76.76 -40.88 35.15
CA ALA A 252 -77.52 -41.08 36.38
C ALA A 252 -78.92 -40.45 36.32
N GLN A 253 -79.05 -39.27 35.72
CA GLN A 253 -80.35 -38.62 35.50
C GLN A 253 -81.23 -39.38 34.50
N ALA A 254 -80.63 -39.94 33.44
CA ALA A 254 -81.36 -40.77 32.48
C ALA A 254 -81.87 -42.08 33.13
N GLU A 255 -81.08 -42.69 34.00
CA GLU A 255 -81.45 -43.87 34.76
C GLU A 255 -82.56 -43.57 35.78
N ALA A 256 -82.45 -42.45 36.52
CA ALA A 256 -83.51 -41.98 37.40
C ALA A 256 -84.82 -41.64 36.65
N ALA A 257 -84.71 -41.04 35.46
CA ALA A 257 -85.87 -40.76 34.61
C ALA A 257 -86.50 -42.03 34.04
N ALA A 258 -85.71 -43.09 33.80
CA ALA A 258 -86.22 -44.40 33.39
C ALA A 258 -86.96 -45.09 34.54
N ALA A 259 -86.43 -45.04 35.77
CA ALA A 259 -87.09 -45.55 36.97
C ALA A 259 -88.43 -44.83 37.22
N ALA A 260 -88.45 -43.49 37.14
CA ALA A 260 -89.68 -42.71 37.30
C ALA A 260 -90.75 -43.02 36.23
N ARG A 261 -90.35 -43.41 35.01
CA ARG A 261 -91.30 -43.86 33.97
C ARG A 261 -91.91 -45.23 34.29
N CYS A 262 -91.17 -46.12 34.93
CA CYS A 262 -91.69 -47.40 35.43
C CYS A 262 -92.73 -47.17 36.53
N ASP A 263 -92.43 -46.32 37.52
CA ASP A 263 -93.34 -46.02 38.62
C ASP A 263 -94.62 -45.31 38.14
N ALA A 264 -94.50 -44.43 37.13
CA ALA A 264 -95.63 -43.78 36.49
C ALA A 264 -96.50 -44.76 35.66
N ALA A 265 -95.90 -45.79 35.05
CA ALA A 265 -96.62 -46.83 34.34
C ALA A 265 -97.40 -47.74 35.30
N GLU A 266 -96.81 -48.07 36.46
CA GLU A 266 -97.48 -48.83 37.52
C GLU A 266 -98.64 -48.05 38.14
N SER A 267 -98.45 -46.75 38.37
CA SER A 267 -99.51 -45.85 38.85
C SER A 267 -100.68 -45.75 37.87
N ARG A 268 -100.41 -45.76 36.54
CA ARG A 268 -101.47 -45.81 35.51
C ARG A 268 -102.18 -47.16 35.46
N ALA A 269 -101.47 -48.26 35.70
CA ALA A 269 -102.08 -49.59 35.77
C ALA A 269 -102.99 -49.77 37.00
N LEU A 270 -102.66 -49.11 38.12
CA LEU A 270 -103.54 -49.05 39.30
C LEU A 270 -104.76 -48.13 39.06
N ALA A 271 -104.58 -47.00 38.38
CA ALA A 271 -105.69 -46.13 37.98
C ALA A 271 -106.67 -46.83 37.01
N GLY A 272 -106.16 -47.66 36.10
CA GLY A 272 -106.98 -48.48 35.19
C GLY A 272 -107.89 -49.49 35.92
N ARG A 273 -107.37 -50.13 36.98
CA ARG A 273 -108.16 -51.04 37.83
C ARG A 273 -109.23 -50.30 38.66
N ALA A 274 -108.94 -49.07 39.07
CA ALA A 274 -109.93 -48.22 39.75
C ALA A 274 -111.07 -47.80 38.80
N THR A 275 -110.79 -47.57 37.51
CA THR A 275 -111.82 -47.27 36.51
C THR A 275 -112.68 -48.48 36.13
N GLU A 276 -112.14 -49.71 36.14
CA GLU A 276 -112.94 -50.93 35.92
C GLU A 276 -113.85 -51.24 37.12
N ALA A 277 -113.40 -51.00 38.35
CA ALA A 277 -114.25 -51.08 39.54
C ALA A 277 -115.38 -50.03 39.52
N ALA A 278 -115.13 -48.84 38.95
CA ALA A 278 -116.15 -47.80 38.76
C ALA A 278 -117.19 -48.16 37.67
N ALA A 279 -116.80 -48.94 36.64
CA ALA A 279 -117.70 -49.40 35.60
C ALA A 279 -118.66 -50.51 36.09
N GLY A 280 -118.21 -51.38 37.01
CA GLY A 280 -119.07 -52.37 37.68
C GLY A 280 -120.19 -51.74 38.51
N LEU A 281 -119.89 -50.61 39.17
CA LEU A 281 -120.88 -49.84 39.94
C LEU A 281 -121.86 -49.06 39.04
N GLN A 282 -121.51 -48.75 37.79
CA GLN A 282 -122.42 -48.09 36.84
C GLN A 282 -123.49 -49.01 36.25
N ALA A 283 -123.25 -50.33 36.22
CA ALA A 283 -124.25 -51.31 35.78
C ALA A 283 -125.37 -51.51 36.82
N GLU A 284 -125.03 -51.52 38.11
CA GLU A 284 -126.01 -51.54 39.21
C GLU A 284 -126.80 -50.21 39.31
N LEU A 285 -126.20 -49.11 38.86
CA LEU A 285 -126.82 -47.78 38.84
C LEU A 285 -127.91 -47.61 37.76
N ALA A 286 -127.91 -48.43 36.71
CA ALA A 286 -128.93 -48.40 35.66
C ALA A 286 -130.25 -49.02 36.13
N GLU A 287 -130.18 -50.02 37.00
CA GLU A 287 -131.34 -50.69 37.60
C GLU A 287 -131.97 -49.84 38.72
N ALA A 288 -131.17 -49.03 39.42
CA ALA A 288 -131.63 -48.08 40.43
C ALA A 288 -132.25 -46.78 39.85
N ARG A 289 -131.95 -46.43 38.59
CA ARG A 289 -132.43 -45.20 37.92
C ARG A 289 -133.92 -45.20 37.60
N GLN A 290 -134.54 -46.37 37.46
CA GLN A 290 -135.99 -46.47 37.27
C GLN A 290 -136.78 -46.24 38.58
N ALA A 291 -136.10 -46.28 39.74
CA ALA A 291 -136.70 -45.97 41.04
C ALA A 291 -136.46 -44.50 41.50
N ALA A 292 -135.48 -43.82 40.90
CA ALA A 292 -134.97 -42.52 41.36
C ALA A 292 -135.68 -41.28 40.78
N ASP A 293 -136.53 -41.42 39.76
CA ASP A 293 -137.37 -40.32 39.26
C ASP A 293 -138.40 -39.83 40.29
N THR A 294 -138.64 -40.62 41.36
CA THR A 294 -139.59 -40.26 42.41
C THR A 294 -138.99 -39.41 43.54
N ALA A 295 -137.67 -39.21 43.58
CA ALA A 295 -137.06 -38.42 44.65
C ALA A 295 -135.96 -37.52 44.11
N HIS A 296 -136.41 -36.49 43.40
CA HIS A 296 -135.91 -35.12 43.47
C HIS A 296 -135.88 -34.60 44.95
N ALA A 297 -135.40 -35.41 45.89
CA ALA A 297 -134.85 -35.08 47.20
C ALA A 297 -133.31 -35.02 47.02
N GLN A 298 -132.86 -34.27 46.01
CA GLN A 298 -132.52 -32.86 46.21
C GLN A 298 -131.45 -32.68 47.29
N VAL A 299 -130.28 -32.27 46.77
CA VAL A 299 -129.65 -31.01 47.16
C VAL A 299 -128.46 -31.07 48.13
N ARG A 300 -128.15 -32.19 48.79
CA ARG A 300 -126.96 -32.23 49.68
C ARG A 300 -125.74 -33.03 49.23
N ALA A 301 -125.82 -33.82 48.17
CA ALA A 301 -124.69 -34.66 47.75
C ALA A 301 -123.66 -33.93 46.84
N TYR A 302 -123.84 -32.63 46.56
CA TYR A 302 -123.05 -31.91 45.55
C TYR A 302 -121.97 -30.94 46.07
N ALA A 303 -121.64 -30.94 47.36
CA ALA A 303 -120.68 -29.98 47.91
C ALA A 303 -119.22 -30.51 48.07
N ASP A 304 -118.99 -31.81 48.26
CA ASP A 304 -117.67 -32.26 48.77
C ASP A 304 -116.75 -32.97 47.76
N ALA A 305 -117.12 -33.06 46.49
CA ALA A 305 -116.29 -33.70 45.45
C ALA A 305 -115.52 -32.72 44.52
N ALA A 306 -115.41 -31.45 44.90
CA ALA A 306 -114.73 -30.41 44.11
C ALA A 306 -113.46 -29.84 44.78
N GLY A 307 -112.79 -30.64 45.63
CA GLY A 307 -111.58 -30.22 46.35
C GLY A 307 -110.25 -30.72 45.78
N GLN A 308 -110.21 -31.83 45.03
CA GLN A 308 -108.96 -32.54 44.70
C GLN A 308 -108.41 -32.32 43.28
N ALA A 309 -108.83 -31.24 42.60
CA ALA A 309 -108.26 -30.83 41.30
C ALA A 309 -107.41 -29.54 41.36
N LYS A 310 -107.20 -28.97 42.56
CA LYS A 310 -106.50 -27.68 42.74
C LYS A 310 -105.01 -27.81 43.09
N ASP A 311 -104.58 -28.96 43.62
CA ASP A 311 -103.19 -29.17 44.04
C ASP A 311 -102.30 -29.82 42.95
N THR A 312 -102.88 -30.51 41.98
CA THR A 312 -102.13 -31.10 40.84
C THR A 312 -101.81 -30.08 39.74
N THR A 313 -102.59 -28.99 39.64
CA THR A 313 -102.33 -27.89 38.70
C THR A 313 -101.22 -26.95 39.20
N ALA A 314 -101.10 -26.72 40.50
CA ALA A 314 -100.02 -25.91 41.07
C ALA A 314 -98.63 -26.56 40.89
N ALA A 315 -98.52 -27.88 41.09
CA ALA A 315 -97.28 -28.62 40.87
C ALA A 315 -96.87 -28.68 39.38
N ALA A 316 -97.83 -28.83 38.46
CA ALA A 316 -97.56 -28.82 37.03
C ALA A 316 -97.09 -27.44 36.52
N VAL A 317 -97.64 -26.35 37.07
CA VAL A 317 -97.22 -24.98 36.73
C VAL A 317 -95.81 -24.67 37.26
N ALA A 318 -95.48 -25.12 38.47
CA ALA A 318 -94.13 -24.97 39.02
C ALA A 318 -93.07 -25.75 38.21
N HIS A 319 -93.40 -26.97 37.78
CA HIS A 319 -92.51 -27.80 36.97
C HIS A 319 -92.31 -27.24 35.55
N ALA A 320 -93.36 -26.65 34.96
CA ALA A 320 -93.28 -25.95 33.68
C ALA A 320 -92.46 -24.65 33.77
N ALA A 321 -92.55 -23.92 34.89
CA ALA A 321 -91.75 -22.72 35.13
C ALA A 321 -90.26 -23.05 35.29
N ALA A 322 -89.91 -24.13 36.01
CA ALA A 322 -88.54 -24.60 36.16
C ALA A 322 -87.94 -25.04 34.81
N ALA A 323 -88.70 -25.81 34.01
CA ALA A 323 -88.26 -26.22 32.68
C ALA A 323 -88.04 -25.02 31.74
N ARG A 324 -88.81 -23.95 31.89
CA ARG A 324 -88.65 -22.73 31.10
C ARG A 324 -87.40 -21.95 31.50
N ALA A 325 -87.13 -21.83 32.80
CA ALA A 325 -85.92 -21.19 33.31
C ALA A 325 -84.64 -21.92 32.86
N GLU A 326 -84.66 -23.25 32.82
CA GLU A 326 -83.55 -24.06 32.35
C GLU A 326 -83.35 -23.94 30.82
N ALA A 327 -84.43 -23.89 30.05
CA ALA A 327 -84.37 -23.61 28.62
C ALA A 327 -83.79 -22.22 28.32
N ASP A 328 -84.17 -21.21 29.09
CA ASP A 328 -83.65 -19.83 28.94
C ASP A 328 -82.15 -19.76 29.29
N ARG A 329 -81.69 -20.49 30.31
CA ARG A 329 -80.26 -20.61 30.64
C ARG A 329 -79.47 -21.27 29.52
N LEU A 330 -79.95 -22.39 28.98
CA LEU A 330 -79.30 -23.09 27.85
C LEU A 330 -79.27 -22.22 26.58
N ALA A 331 -80.32 -21.43 26.33
CA ALA A 331 -80.33 -20.44 25.25
C ALA A 331 -79.27 -19.34 25.45
N GLY A 332 -79.08 -18.89 26.70
CA GLY A 332 -78.01 -17.97 27.09
C GLY A 332 -76.61 -18.55 26.84
N ASP A 333 -76.36 -19.78 27.32
CA ASP A 333 -75.08 -20.48 27.15
C ASP A 333 -74.75 -20.72 25.66
N LEU A 334 -75.74 -21.11 24.85
CA LEU A 334 -75.57 -21.27 23.40
C LEU A 334 -75.22 -19.95 22.71
N THR A 335 -75.82 -18.84 23.17
CA THR A 335 -75.55 -17.50 22.64
C THR A 335 -74.13 -17.05 23.00
N ALA A 336 -73.69 -17.30 24.24
CA ALA A 336 -72.33 -17.03 24.68
C ALA A 336 -71.29 -17.87 23.90
N ALA A 337 -71.57 -19.16 23.67
CA ALA A 337 -70.72 -20.04 22.88
C ALA A 337 -70.59 -19.57 21.42
N ARG A 338 -71.69 -19.12 20.80
CA ARG A 338 -71.66 -18.52 19.44
C ARG A 338 -70.84 -17.24 19.38
N ALA A 339 -70.95 -16.37 20.39
CA ALA A 339 -70.15 -15.16 20.48
C ALA A 339 -68.65 -15.46 20.66
N ALA A 340 -68.31 -16.47 21.45
CA ALA A 340 -66.93 -16.94 21.60
C ALA A 340 -66.37 -17.53 20.29
N ALA A 341 -67.16 -18.33 19.57
CA ALA A 341 -66.78 -18.87 18.26
C ALA A 341 -66.56 -17.76 17.21
N ALA A 342 -67.41 -16.73 17.20
CA ALA A 342 -67.26 -15.57 16.31
C ALA A 342 -65.94 -14.81 16.58
N ARG A 343 -65.61 -14.56 17.85
CA ARG A 343 -64.32 -13.96 18.22
C ARG A 343 -63.12 -14.83 17.82
N GLY A 344 -63.24 -16.15 17.95
CA GLY A 344 -62.20 -17.08 17.49
C GLY A 344 -62.00 -17.02 15.97
N GLN A 345 -63.08 -16.89 15.19
CA GLN A 345 -62.99 -16.72 13.73
C GLN A 345 -62.35 -15.39 13.33
N GLU A 346 -62.63 -14.31 14.06
CA GLU A 346 -62.00 -13.00 13.85
C GLU A 346 -60.49 -13.05 14.10
N GLN A 347 -60.05 -13.68 15.20
CA GLN A 347 -58.63 -13.89 15.48
C GLN A 347 -57.92 -14.74 14.43
N ILE A 348 -58.56 -15.81 13.93
CA ILE A 348 -58.01 -16.62 12.83
C ILE A 348 -57.81 -15.77 11.57
N HIS A 349 -58.76 -14.89 11.27
CA HIS A 349 -58.64 -13.97 10.14
C HIS A 349 -57.48 -12.99 10.30
N GLU A 350 -57.31 -12.42 11.50
CA GLU A 350 -56.21 -11.50 11.82
C GLU A 350 -54.84 -12.19 11.71
N TYR A 351 -54.70 -13.42 12.23
CA TYR A 351 -53.48 -14.20 12.07
C TYR A 351 -53.20 -14.57 10.61
N ALA A 352 -54.24 -14.90 9.83
CA ALA A 352 -54.10 -15.18 8.39
C ALA A 352 -53.67 -13.94 7.60
N GLU A 353 -54.12 -12.75 7.98
CA GLU A 353 -53.61 -11.49 7.40
C GLU A 353 -52.16 -11.21 7.78
N THR A 354 -51.82 -11.39 9.06
CA THR A 354 -50.45 -11.21 9.55
C THR A 354 -49.47 -12.17 8.85
N ALA A 355 -49.84 -13.44 8.69
CA ALA A 355 -49.07 -14.42 7.95
C ALA A 355 -48.90 -14.03 6.47
N ARG A 356 -49.92 -13.45 5.83
CA ARG A 356 -49.83 -12.94 4.45
C ARG A 356 -48.87 -11.76 4.35
N ARG A 357 -48.90 -10.81 5.30
CA ARG A 357 -47.97 -9.68 5.34
C ARG A 357 -46.52 -10.15 5.51
N LEU A 358 -46.26 -11.05 6.46
CA LEU A 358 -44.92 -11.61 6.67
C LEU A 358 -44.39 -12.35 5.45
N ARG A 359 -45.23 -13.13 4.76
CA ARG A 359 -44.82 -13.80 3.51
C ARG A 359 -44.48 -12.81 2.40
N ALA A 360 -45.23 -11.71 2.28
CA ALA A 360 -44.93 -10.67 1.31
C ALA A 360 -43.59 -9.98 1.62
N GLU A 361 -43.29 -9.73 2.90
CA GLU A 361 -42.03 -9.12 3.33
C GLU A 361 -40.82 -10.05 3.10
N VAL A 362 -40.98 -11.36 3.38
CA VAL A 362 -39.96 -12.37 3.05
C VAL A 362 -39.71 -12.44 1.54
N GLU A 363 -40.74 -12.31 0.72
CA GLU A 363 -40.56 -12.32 -0.75
C GLU A 363 -39.84 -11.06 -1.24
N VAL A 364 -40.16 -9.88 -0.70
CA VAL A 364 -39.44 -8.63 -1.01
C VAL A 364 -37.97 -8.73 -0.63
N THR A 365 -37.65 -9.26 0.55
CA THR A 365 -36.26 -9.44 0.99
C THR A 365 -35.51 -10.49 0.17
N ARG A 366 -36.19 -11.55 -0.26
CA ARG A 366 -35.64 -12.54 -1.20
C ARG A 366 -35.31 -11.91 -2.55
N GLN A 367 -36.21 -11.10 -3.10
CA GLN A 367 -35.99 -10.39 -4.36
C GLN A 367 -34.85 -9.37 -4.25
N ALA A 368 -34.75 -8.65 -3.14
CA ALA A 368 -33.65 -7.73 -2.88
C ALA A 368 -32.30 -8.45 -2.80
N THR A 369 -32.26 -9.61 -2.12
CA THR A 369 -31.05 -10.45 -2.04
C THR A 369 -30.64 -10.97 -3.43
N ALA A 370 -31.60 -11.46 -4.21
CA ALA A 370 -31.34 -11.93 -5.58
C ALA A 370 -30.82 -10.81 -6.49
N ALA A 371 -31.37 -9.59 -6.37
CA ALA A 371 -30.88 -8.42 -7.11
C ALA A 371 -29.46 -8.02 -6.69
N ALA A 372 -29.13 -8.10 -5.40
CA ALA A 372 -27.79 -7.82 -4.89
C ALA A 372 -26.76 -8.85 -5.40
N GLU A 373 -27.12 -10.13 -5.44
CA GLU A 373 -26.28 -11.20 -6.01
C GLU A 373 -26.05 -11.00 -7.52
N ALA A 374 -27.09 -10.61 -8.27
CA ALA A 374 -26.95 -10.29 -9.69
C ALA A 374 -26.01 -9.09 -9.93
N HIS A 375 -26.13 -8.04 -9.12
CA HIS A 375 -25.25 -6.87 -9.20
C HIS A 375 -23.79 -7.23 -8.86
N ARG A 376 -23.57 -8.10 -7.87
CA ARG A 376 -22.24 -8.59 -7.54
C ARG A 376 -21.63 -9.40 -8.68
N ALA A 377 -22.41 -10.28 -9.32
CA ALA A 377 -21.96 -11.05 -10.47
C ALA A 377 -21.57 -10.14 -11.65
N ASP A 378 -22.29 -9.04 -11.87
CA ASP A 378 -21.94 -8.05 -12.90
C ASP A 378 -20.62 -7.33 -12.59
N ILE A 379 -20.41 -6.90 -11.34
CA ILE A 379 -19.12 -6.31 -10.90
C ILE A 379 -17.97 -7.31 -11.12
N GLU A 380 -18.15 -8.57 -10.75
CA GLU A 380 -17.13 -9.61 -10.95
C GLU A 380 -16.87 -9.91 -12.43
N ALA A 381 -17.88 -9.78 -13.30
CA ALA A 381 -17.70 -9.87 -14.75
C ALA A 381 -16.92 -8.67 -15.30
N GLN A 382 -17.27 -7.46 -14.89
CA GLN A 382 -16.55 -6.24 -15.28
C GLN A 382 -15.09 -6.28 -14.81
N ALA A 383 -14.84 -6.70 -13.56
CA ALA A 383 -13.48 -6.83 -13.03
C ALA A 383 -12.62 -7.80 -13.86
N ARG A 384 -13.20 -8.93 -14.29
CA ARG A 384 -12.51 -9.88 -15.19
C ARG A 384 -12.23 -9.27 -16.56
N GLN A 385 -13.16 -8.50 -17.11
CA GLN A 385 -12.97 -7.80 -18.38
C GLN A 385 -11.84 -6.77 -18.29
N TRP A 386 -11.79 -5.97 -17.23
CA TRP A 386 -10.71 -5.01 -17.00
C TRP A 386 -9.36 -5.69 -16.79
N GLY A 387 -9.33 -6.81 -16.04
CA GLY A 387 -8.12 -7.62 -15.89
C GLY A 387 -7.59 -8.13 -17.23
N ALA A 388 -8.46 -8.67 -18.09
CA ALA A 388 -8.07 -9.14 -19.41
C ALA A 388 -7.53 -8.01 -20.32
N LEU A 389 -8.11 -6.81 -20.25
CA LEU A 389 -7.60 -5.64 -20.97
C LEU A 389 -6.23 -5.19 -20.46
N ALA A 390 -6.03 -5.18 -19.14
CA ALA A 390 -4.75 -4.83 -18.52
C ALA A 390 -3.66 -5.83 -18.92
N ASP A 391 -3.95 -7.13 -18.89
CA ASP A 391 -3.01 -8.17 -19.29
C ASP A 391 -2.63 -8.05 -20.78
N ALA A 392 -3.59 -7.73 -21.64
CA ALA A 392 -3.35 -7.49 -23.06
C ALA A 392 -2.43 -6.28 -23.30
N GLU A 393 -2.63 -5.18 -22.57
CA GLU A 393 -1.77 -3.99 -22.68
C GLU A 393 -0.36 -4.25 -22.14
N ILE A 394 -0.24 -4.98 -21.02
CA ILE A 394 1.07 -5.41 -20.50
C ILE A 394 1.80 -6.28 -21.53
N ALA A 395 1.10 -7.21 -22.19
CA ALA A 395 1.68 -8.03 -23.24
C ALA A 395 2.14 -7.19 -24.44
N ARG A 396 1.34 -6.18 -24.84
CA ARG A 396 1.69 -5.23 -25.91
C ARG A 396 2.97 -4.46 -25.58
N LEU A 397 3.04 -3.87 -24.38
CA LEU A 397 4.20 -3.11 -23.93
C LEU A 397 5.46 -3.98 -23.82
N LYS A 398 5.32 -5.25 -23.40
CA LYS A 398 6.43 -6.22 -23.40
C LYS A 398 6.94 -6.51 -24.81
N ALA A 399 6.03 -6.67 -25.79
CA ALA A 399 6.40 -6.89 -27.18
C ALA A 399 7.15 -5.67 -27.77
N GLU A 400 6.63 -4.46 -27.53
CA GLU A 400 7.26 -3.20 -27.95
C GLU A 400 8.66 -3.03 -27.34
N ASN A 401 8.82 -3.29 -26.05
CA ASN A 401 10.12 -3.21 -25.38
C ASN A 401 11.10 -4.28 -25.92
N ALA A 402 10.61 -5.47 -26.26
CA ALA A 402 11.42 -6.51 -26.91
C ALA A 402 11.86 -6.10 -28.33
N GLU A 403 11.05 -5.34 -29.07
CA GLU A 403 11.43 -4.76 -30.36
C GLU A 403 12.46 -3.64 -30.20
N LEU A 404 12.26 -2.72 -29.24
CA LEU A 404 13.24 -1.67 -28.93
C LEU A 404 14.60 -2.28 -28.55
N ARG A 405 14.63 -3.36 -27.77
CA ARG A 405 15.86 -4.08 -27.44
C ARG A 405 16.49 -4.76 -28.65
N ARG A 406 15.70 -5.26 -29.60
CA ARG A 406 16.20 -5.81 -30.86
C ARG A 406 16.82 -4.71 -31.74
N ALA A 407 16.16 -3.57 -31.85
CA ALA A 407 16.68 -2.40 -32.58
C ALA A 407 17.97 -1.86 -31.95
N ALA A 408 18.02 -1.76 -30.61
CA ALA A 408 19.23 -1.32 -29.90
C ALA A 408 20.42 -2.27 -30.10
N ARG A 409 20.15 -3.59 -30.17
CA ARG A 409 21.20 -4.58 -30.47
C ARG A 409 21.69 -4.48 -31.90
N SER A 410 20.82 -4.29 -32.89
CA SER A 410 21.26 -4.15 -34.29
C SER A 410 22.05 -2.85 -34.51
N THR A 411 21.71 -1.75 -33.83
CA THR A 411 22.52 -0.52 -33.87
C THR A 411 23.89 -0.73 -33.22
N ALA A 412 23.95 -1.40 -32.06
CA ALA A 412 25.21 -1.70 -31.40
C ALA A 412 26.10 -2.65 -32.23
N GLU A 413 25.52 -3.67 -32.87
CA GLU A 413 26.24 -4.57 -33.78
C GLU A 413 26.76 -3.85 -35.03
N ALA A 414 26.01 -2.87 -35.56
CA ALA A 414 26.46 -2.04 -36.68
C ALA A 414 27.62 -1.12 -36.28
N GLU A 415 27.58 -0.51 -35.10
CA GLU A 415 28.68 0.31 -34.56
C GLU A 415 29.95 -0.53 -34.31
N ILE A 416 29.81 -1.70 -33.69
CA ILE A 416 30.95 -2.59 -33.41
C ILE A 416 31.54 -3.14 -34.72
N SER A 417 30.72 -3.54 -35.68
CA SER A 417 31.20 -4.03 -36.98
C SER A 417 31.88 -2.95 -37.81
N GLY A 418 31.47 -1.69 -37.64
CA GLY A 418 32.13 -0.51 -38.23
C GLY A 418 33.49 -0.21 -37.60
N ALA A 419 33.61 -0.33 -36.27
CA ALA A 419 34.85 -0.07 -35.53
C ALA A 419 35.90 -1.19 -35.71
N VAL A 420 35.49 -2.46 -35.66
CA VAL A 420 36.42 -3.61 -35.70
C VAL A 420 37.07 -3.81 -37.08
N ARG A 421 36.47 -3.28 -38.17
CA ARG A 421 37.09 -3.35 -39.51
C ARG A 421 38.18 -2.28 -39.74
N GLY A 422 38.30 -1.28 -38.87
CA GLY A 422 39.29 -0.20 -38.99
C GLY A 422 40.57 -0.39 -38.17
N GLU A 423 40.57 -1.25 -37.15
CA GLU A 423 41.64 -1.37 -36.16
C GLU A 423 42.13 -2.82 -35.98
N ILE A 424 42.61 -3.43 -37.08
CA ILE A 424 43.58 -4.53 -36.97
C ILE A 424 44.85 -4.11 -37.72
N SER A 425 45.54 -3.12 -37.15
CA SER A 425 47.00 -3.06 -37.18
C SER A 425 47.47 -3.13 -35.74
N ALA A 426 48.27 -4.16 -35.46
CA ALA A 426 48.79 -4.54 -34.17
C ALA A 426 49.53 -3.39 -33.45
N PRO A 427 49.69 -3.48 -32.12
CA PRO A 427 50.97 -4.04 -31.67
C PRO A 427 50.91 -4.93 -30.42
N GLY A 428 51.75 -5.97 -30.43
CA GLY A 428 52.76 -6.19 -29.38
C GLY A 428 52.30 -6.57 -27.97
N GLY A 429 52.20 -7.88 -27.75
CA GLY A 429 52.76 -8.60 -26.59
C GLY A 429 52.69 -7.94 -25.20
N ARG A 430 51.59 -8.16 -24.47
CA ARG A 430 51.63 -8.18 -23.00
C ARG A 430 51.62 -9.62 -22.52
N ARG A 431 52.74 -10.03 -21.92
CA ARG A 431 52.89 -11.30 -21.20
C ARG A 431 51.85 -11.36 -20.08
N LEU A 432 50.97 -12.35 -20.13
CA LEU A 432 50.09 -12.73 -19.03
C LEU A 432 50.98 -13.12 -17.84
N ALA A 433 50.80 -12.43 -16.72
CA ALA A 433 51.44 -12.77 -15.47
C ALA A 433 51.06 -14.21 -15.08
N ALA A 434 52.04 -14.94 -14.55
CA ALA A 434 51.93 -16.33 -14.16
C ALA A 434 50.70 -16.54 -13.26
N VAL A 435 49.83 -17.46 -13.68
CA VAL A 435 48.72 -17.96 -12.87
C VAL A 435 49.34 -18.59 -11.62
N PRO A 436 48.97 -18.16 -10.41
CA PRO A 436 49.50 -18.76 -9.17
C PRO A 436 49.16 -20.26 -9.14
N GLU A 437 50.14 -21.09 -8.79
CA GLU A 437 49.96 -22.53 -8.60
C GLU A 437 48.85 -22.76 -7.57
N ILE A 438 47.78 -23.44 -8.01
CA ILE A 438 46.64 -23.78 -7.17
C ILE A 438 47.13 -24.86 -6.18
N PRO A 439 47.02 -24.65 -4.86
CA PRO A 439 47.40 -25.66 -3.87
C PRO A 439 46.56 -26.94 -4.09
N ALA A 440 47.24 -28.08 -4.20
CA ALA A 440 46.59 -29.37 -4.43
C ALA A 440 45.62 -29.68 -3.29
N LEU A 441 44.36 -29.96 -3.64
CA LEU A 441 43.36 -30.45 -2.69
C LEU A 441 43.84 -31.78 -2.05
N PRO A 442 43.57 -32.02 -0.76
CA PRO A 442 43.88 -33.30 -0.13
C PRO A 442 43.17 -34.45 -0.87
N ALA A 443 43.88 -35.55 -1.08
CA ALA A 443 43.37 -36.69 -1.84
C ALA A 443 42.09 -37.24 -1.21
N GLY A 444 40.99 -37.29 -1.99
CA GLY A 444 39.70 -37.83 -1.56
C GLY A 444 38.56 -36.82 -1.40
N VAL A 445 38.81 -35.51 -1.55
CA VAL A 445 37.73 -34.50 -1.49
C VAL A 445 37.07 -34.30 -2.86
N THR A 446 35.79 -34.64 -2.98
CA THR A 446 34.97 -34.36 -4.17
C THR A 446 34.55 -32.89 -4.19
N VAL A 447 34.81 -32.19 -5.30
CA VAL A 447 34.42 -30.78 -5.49
C VAL A 447 32.94 -30.73 -5.87
N PRO A 448 32.07 -30.03 -5.11
CA PRO A 448 30.65 -29.93 -5.42
C PRO A 448 30.42 -29.05 -6.65
N GLU A 449 29.43 -29.40 -7.46
CA GLU A 449 29.04 -28.61 -8.62
C GLU A 449 28.25 -27.37 -8.17
N VAL A 450 28.80 -26.18 -8.40
CA VAL A 450 28.16 -24.90 -8.05
C VAL A 450 27.75 -24.21 -9.34
N ASP A 451 26.44 -24.09 -9.58
CA ASP A 451 25.90 -23.52 -10.81
C ASP A 451 26.56 -22.17 -11.18
N GLY A 452 27.05 -22.03 -12.40
CA GLY A 452 27.73 -20.82 -12.89
C GLY A 452 29.12 -20.53 -12.27
N VAL A 453 29.70 -21.42 -11.47
CA VAL A 453 31.07 -21.28 -10.94
C VAL A 453 31.94 -22.43 -11.44
N ARG A 454 33.07 -22.10 -12.05
CA ARG A 454 33.99 -23.13 -12.56
C ARG A 454 34.58 -23.97 -11.41
N PRO A 455 34.78 -25.28 -11.60
CA PRO A 455 35.23 -26.19 -10.54
C PRO A 455 36.59 -25.80 -9.94
N GLU A 456 37.48 -25.17 -10.70
CA GLU A 456 38.77 -24.69 -10.18
C GLU A 456 38.60 -23.56 -9.15
N LYS A 457 37.57 -22.72 -9.32
CA LYS A 457 37.25 -21.67 -8.34
C LYS A 457 36.64 -22.27 -7.08
N VAL A 458 35.78 -23.27 -7.23
CA VAL A 458 35.19 -24.00 -6.10
C VAL A 458 36.31 -24.68 -5.29
N ALA A 459 37.22 -25.38 -5.97
CA ALA A 459 38.40 -26.02 -5.39
C ALA A 459 39.29 -25.04 -4.59
N ALA A 460 39.60 -23.89 -5.18
CA ALA A 460 40.44 -22.88 -4.52
C ALA A 460 39.74 -22.22 -3.32
N VAL A 461 38.43 -21.98 -3.38
CA VAL A 461 37.66 -21.49 -2.22
C VAL A 461 37.58 -22.55 -1.12
N MET A 462 37.40 -23.83 -1.46
CA MET A 462 37.42 -24.94 -0.49
C MET A 462 38.79 -25.10 0.18
N ALA A 463 39.88 -25.03 -0.59
CA ALA A 463 41.23 -25.11 -0.05
C ALA A 463 41.52 -23.95 0.92
N ALA A 464 41.12 -22.72 0.57
CA ALA A 464 41.27 -21.55 1.43
C ALA A 464 40.42 -21.64 2.72
N TRP A 465 39.20 -22.19 2.61
CA TRP A 465 38.32 -22.43 3.76
C TRP A 465 38.85 -23.52 4.69
N HIS A 466 39.39 -24.62 4.15
CA HIS A 466 40.03 -25.66 4.97
C HIS A 466 41.30 -25.18 5.66
N ALA A 467 42.08 -24.30 5.02
CA ALA A 467 43.25 -23.69 5.62
C ALA A 467 42.88 -22.70 6.76
N ASN A 468 41.67 -22.12 6.73
CA ASN A 468 41.20 -21.14 7.71
C ASN A 468 39.73 -21.41 8.11
N PRO A 469 39.46 -22.46 8.90
CA PRO A 469 38.11 -22.78 9.35
C PRO A 469 37.62 -21.66 10.29
N GLY A 470 36.74 -20.80 9.77
CA GLY A 470 36.23 -19.60 10.45
C GLY A 470 36.46 -18.28 9.70
N ALA A 471 37.20 -18.29 8.58
CA ALA A 471 37.37 -17.11 7.75
C ALA A 471 36.04 -16.68 7.11
N LEU A 472 35.73 -15.39 7.22
CA LEU A 472 34.52 -14.81 6.62
C LEU A 472 34.68 -14.69 5.10
N ALA A 473 33.55 -14.61 4.36
CA ALA A 473 33.55 -14.50 2.91
C ALA A 473 34.48 -13.40 2.33
N PRO A 474 34.66 -12.21 2.97
CA PRO A 474 35.62 -11.21 2.50
C PRO A 474 37.09 -11.66 2.61
N GLN A 475 37.43 -12.36 3.70
CA GLN A 475 38.80 -12.86 3.93
C GLN A 475 39.14 -13.99 2.96
N LEU A 476 38.17 -14.84 2.64
CA LEU A 476 38.32 -15.88 1.63
C LEU A 476 38.37 -15.30 0.20
N ALA A 477 37.64 -14.22 -0.07
CA ALA A 477 37.73 -13.48 -1.33
C ALA A 477 39.11 -12.86 -1.53
N GLU A 478 39.67 -12.28 -0.46
CA GLU A 478 41.04 -11.74 -0.46
C GLU A 478 42.08 -12.86 -0.65
N ALA A 479 41.98 -13.96 0.09
CA ALA A 479 42.92 -15.07 0.02
C ALA A 479 42.91 -15.80 -1.34
N THR A 480 41.77 -15.85 -2.03
CA THR A 480 41.63 -16.56 -3.32
C THR A 480 41.70 -15.65 -4.54
N GLY A 481 41.60 -14.33 -4.36
CA GLY A 481 41.50 -13.36 -5.45
C GLY A 481 40.17 -13.40 -6.22
N TYR A 482 39.15 -14.09 -5.70
CA TYR A 482 37.82 -14.17 -6.33
C TYR A 482 36.83 -13.17 -5.73
N SER A 483 35.80 -12.83 -6.52
CA SER A 483 34.76 -11.90 -6.07
C SER A 483 33.96 -12.45 -4.87
N ALA A 484 33.62 -11.59 -3.92
CA ALA A 484 32.82 -11.96 -2.75
C ALA A 484 31.48 -12.66 -3.09
N PRO A 485 30.73 -12.30 -4.15
CA PRO A 485 29.57 -13.07 -4.59
C PRO A 485 29.89 -14.52 -4.99
N THR A 486 31.00 -14.75 -5.70
CA THR A 486 31.46 -16.09 -6.08
C THR A 486 31.79 -16.92 -4.83
N VAL A 487 32.54 -16.34 -3.89
CA VAL A 487 32.89 -17.00 -2.63
C VAL A 487 31.63 -17.34 -1.81
N ARG A 488 30.67 -16.42 -1.69
CA ARG A 488 29.39 -16.67 -0.99
C ARG A 488 28.56 -17.77 -1.66
N LYS A 489 28.54 -17.83 -2.99
CA LYS A 489 27.81 -18.88 -3.73
C LYS A 489 28.40 -20.27 -3.45
N VAL A 490 29.73 -20.36 -3.40
CA VAL A 490 30.44 -21.61 -3.05
C VAL A 490 30.19 -21.99 -1.59
N LEU A 491 30.35 -21.04 -0.65
CA LEU A 491 30.11 -21.29 0.77
C LEU A 491 28.66 -21.72 1.06
N ARG A 492 27.67 -21.19 0.33
CA ARG A 492 26.27 -21.60 0.48
C ARG A 492 26.03 -23.06 0.09
N VAL A 493 26.69 -23.53 -0.98
CA VAL A 493 26.59 -24.94 -1.39
C VAL A 493 27.32 -25.85 -0.39
N LEU A 494 28.48 -25.42 0.12
CA LEU A 494 29.22 -26.16 1.15
C LEU A 494 28.48 -26.21 2.49
N ALA A 495 27.76 -25.15 2.85
CA ALA A 495 26.93 -25.10 4.06
C ALA A 495 25.57 -25.80 3.88
N GLY A 496 25.14 -26.07 2.64
CA GLY A 496 23.89 -26.78 2.35
C GLY A 496 23.84 -28.22 2.86
N ASP A 497 24.98 -28.77 3.30
CA ASP A 497 25.08 -30.09 3.94
C ASP A 497 25.18 -30.02 5.49
N ALA A 498 25.22 -28.83 6.10
CA ALA A 498 25.32 -28.65 7.56
C ALA A 498 24.27 -27.66 8.09
N ASP A 499 23.45 -28.11 9.05
CA ASP A 499 22.34 -27.41 9.72
C ASP A 499 22.26 -25.88 9.46
N SER A 500 21.24 -25.50 8.70
CA SER A 500 20.99 -24.14 8.17
C SER A 500 20.93 -23.03 9.24
N GLU A 501 20.72 -23.38 10.50
CA GLU A 501 20.50 -22.43 11.60
C GLU A 501 21.80 -21.78 12.12
N THR A 502 22.95 -22.44 11.94
CA THR A 502 24.26 -21.89 12.37
C THR A 502 24.82 -20.91 11.34
N THR A 503 24.44 -21.08 10.08
CA THR A 503 25.03 -20.38 8.93
C THR A 503 24.36 -19.03 8.66
N ASP A 504 23.06 -18.90 8.92
CA ASP A 504 22.36 -17.61 8.84
C ASP A 504 22.91 -16.62 9.89
N ASN A 505 23.25 -17.11 11.10
CA ASN A 505 23.93 -16.29 12.12
C ASN A 505 25.36 -15.84 11.71
N ALA A 506 26.03 -16.58 10.83
CA ALA A 506 27.35 -16.22 10.31
C ALA A 506 27.28 -15.28 9.10
N LEU A 507 26.24 -15.40 8.28
CA LEU A 507 25.97 -14.51 7.14
C LEU A 507 25.40 -13.15 7.61
N GLU A 508 24.51 -13.13 8.62
CA GLU A 508 23.93 -11.90 9.17
C GLU A 508 24.95 -11.02 9.90
N ARG A 509 26.00 -11.59 10.51
CA ARG A 509 27.09 -10.79 11.12
C ARG A 509 27.97 -10.04 10.11
N THR A 510 27.68 -10.14 8.82
CA THR A 510 28.40 -9.46 7.73
C THR A 510 27.55 -8.54 6.87
N ALA A 511 26.26 -8.39 7.17
CA ALA A 511 25.42 -7.29 6.68
C ALA A 511 25.42 -6.16 7.72
#